data_AF-A0A4V3A9J5-F1
#
_entry.id   AF-A0A4V3A9J5-F1
#
_cell.length_a   1.000
_cell.length_b   1.000
_cell.length_c   1.000
_cell.angle_alpha   90.00
_cell.angle_beta   90.00
_cell.angle_gamma   90.00
#
_symmetry.space_group_name_H-M   'P 1'
#
loop_
_entity.id
_entity.type
_entity.pdbx_description
1 polymer ?
#
loop_
_entity_poly.entity_id
_entity_poly.type
_entity_poly.pdbx_seq_one_letter_code
_entity_poly.pdbx_strand_id
1 'polypeptide(L)' 'MEQPETPLEMAQSYVAEGEERCTQLVALLEAMEAQNPPQATEPVQRLLAVLDRTLAIMREHVRQEEELRRQSAVRS' A
#
# COMPACT_ATOMS: atom_id res chain seq x y z
N MET A 1 24.27 -18.67 -1.25
CA MET A 1 24.17 -17.23 -1.53
C MET A 1 22.79 -17.01 -2.10
N GLU A 2 21.93 -16.26 -1.42
CA GLU A 2 20.61 -15.90 -1.95
C GLU A 2 20.79 -14.91 -3.10
N GLN A 3 20.06 -15.10 -4.20
CA GLN A 3 20.03 -14.11 -5.27
C GLN A 3 19.35 -12.84 -4.74
N PRO A 4 19.82 -11.65 -5.13
CA PRO A 4 19.16 -10.41 -4.74
C PRO A 4 17.75 -10.38 -5.31
N GLU A 5 16.80 -9.90 -4.51
CA GLU A 5 15.42 -9.68 -4.95
C GLU A 5 15.40 -8.77 -6.17
N THR A 6 14.52 -9.11 -7.10
CA THR A 6 14.29 -8.28 -8.28
C THR A 6 13.42 -7.07 -7.93
N PRO A 7 13.45 -6.00 -8.75
CA PRO A 7 12.62 -4.82 -8.50
C PRO A 7 11.13 -5.13 -8.31
N LEU A 8 10.58 -6.07 -9.08
CA LEU A 8 9.20 -6.51 -8.94
C LEU A 8 8.95 -7.24 -7.61
N GLU A 9 9.86 -8.12 -7.19
CA GLU A 9 9.73 -8.85 -5.91
C GLU A 9 9.81 -7.88 -4.72
N MET A 10 10.73 -6.91 -4.75
CA MET A 10 10.80 -5.86 -3.74
C MET A 10 9.52 -5.02 -3.71
N ALA A 11 9.00 -4.61 -4.87
CA ALA A 11 7.77 -3.81 -4.95
C ALA A 11 6.55 -4.58 -4.41
N GLN A 12 6.44 -5.88 -4.73
CA GLN A 12 5.39 -6.75 -4.20
C GLN A 12 5.50 -6.93 -2.68
N SER A 13 6.71 -7.12 -2.17
CA SER A 13 6.98 -7.20 -0.72
C SER A 13 6.55 -5.92 0.00
N TYR A 14 6.95 -4.75 -0.53
CA TYR A 14 6.54 -3.48 0.06
C TYR A 14 5.03 -3.25 0.04
N VAL A 15 4.33 -3.67 -1.02
CA VAL A 15 2.85 -3.62 -1.04
C VAL A 15 2.28 -4.50 0.06
N ALA A 16 2.73 -5.74 0.21
CA ALA A 16 2.23 -6.65 1.24
C ALA A 16 2.45 -6.08 2.67
N GLU A 17 3.65 -5.59 2.96
CA GLU A 17 3.95 -4.92 4.24
C GLU A 17 3.10 -3.66 4.45
N GLY A 18 2.90 -2.87 3.39
CA GLY A 18 2.09 -1.67 3.40
C GLY A 18 0.61 -1.97 3.70
N GLU A 19 0.06 -3.02 3.09
CA GLU A 19 -1.32 -3.47 3.29
C GLU A 19 -1.56 -3.95 4.71
N GLU A 20 -0.63 -4.73 5.27
CA GLU A 20 -0.70 -5.17 6.67
C GLU A 20 -0.72 -3.97 7.63
N ARG A 21 0.21 -3.03 7.46
CA ARG A 21 0.28 -1.81 8.28
C ARG A 21 -0.96 -0.94 8.13
N CYS A 22 -1.46 -0.76 6.91
CA CYS A 22 -2.67 0.02 6.68
C CYS A 22 -3.87 -0.63 7.35
N THR A 23 -3.99 -1.96 7.33
CA THR A 23 -5.05 -2.69 8.03
C THR A 23 -5.03 -2.40 9.53
N GLN A 24 -3.85 -2.45 10.15
CA GLN A 24 -3.68 -2.12 11.58
C GLN A 24 -4.04 -0.66 11.87
N LEU A 25 -3.64 0.28 11.01
CA LEU A 25 -3.93 1.70 11.17
C LEU A 25 -5.42 2.04 10.99
N VAL A 26 -6.09 1.41 10.04
CA VAL A 26 -7.55 1.57 9.84
C VAL A 26 -8.30 1.18 11.11
N ALA A 27 -7.99 0.00 11.67
CA ALA A 27 -8.62 -0.46 12.90
C ALA A 27 -8.39 0.51 14.08
N LEU A 28 -7.21 1.11 14.20
CA LEU A 28 -6.91 2.12 15.22
C LEU A 28 -7.70 3.41 14.99
N LEU A 29 -7.79 3.88 13.74
CA LEU A 29 -8.50 5.11 13.39
C LEU A 29 -10.01 4.98 13.61
N GLU A 30 -10.60 3.84 13.25
CA GLU A 30 -12.01 3.53 13.52
C GLU A 30 -12.29 3.47 15.03
N ALA A 31 -11.38 2.88 15.81
CA ALA A 31 -11.48 2.86 17.27
C ALA A 31 -11.37 4.27 17.89
N MET A 32 -10.53 5.14 17.32
CA MET A 32 -10.41 6.55 17.74
C MET A 32 -11.68 7.34 17.44
N GLU A 33 -12.25 7.16 16.25
CA GLU A 33 -13.52 7.79 15.86
C GLU A 33 -14.66 7.36 16.77
N ALA A 34 -14.77 6.07 17.07
CA ALA A 34 -15.80 5.53 17.96
C ALA A 34 -15.71 6.10 19.39
N GLN A 35 -14.49 6.40 19.88
CA GLN A 35 -14.28 6.93 21.22
C GLN A 35 -14.48 8.45 21.32
N ASN A 36 -14.27 9.21 20.23
CA ASN A 36 -14.36 10.68 20.24
C ASN A 36 -15.05 11.24 18.97
N PRO A 37 -16.31 10.89 18.68
CA PRO A 37 -16.86 11.05 17.33
C PRO A 37 -16.82 12.48 16.77
N PRO A 38 -17.36 13.54 17.43
CA PRO A 38 -17.38 14.84 16.77
C PRO A 38 -15.98 15.48 16.64
N GLN A 39 -15.02 15.14 17.49
CA GLN A 39 -13.65 15.68 17.41
C GLN A 39 -12.71 14.87 16.50
N ALA A 40 -13.00 13.58 16.29
CA ALA A 40 -12.12 12.66 15.58
C ALA A 40 -12.55 12.37 14.13
N THR A 41 -13.82 12.55 13.75
CA THR A 41 -14.33 12.19 12.42
C THR A 41 -13.55 12.83 11.27
N GLU A 42 -13.39 14.16 11.23
CA GLU A 42 -12.68 14.81 10.11
C GLU A 42 -11.19 14.40 10.04
N PRO A 43 -10.40 14.43 11.15
CA PRO A 43 -9.04 13.91 11.13
C PRO A 43 -8.91 12.45 10.69
N VAL A 44 -9.80 11.58 11.19
CA VAL A 44 -9.81 10.15 10.86
C VAL A 44 -10.09 9.93 9.37
N GLN A 45 -11.12 10.58 8.82
CA GLN A 45 -11.44 10.49 7.39
C GLN A 45 -10.28 10.95 6.50
N ARG A 46 -9.60 12.04 6.88
CA ARG A 46 -8.41 12.51 6.16
C ARG A 46 -7.28 11.50 6.18
N LEU A 47 -7.02 10.86 7.32
CA LEU A 47 -5.98 9.85 7.45
C LEU A 47 -6.32 8.58 6.65
N LEU A 48 -7.56 8.12 6.70
CA LEU A 48 -8.04 6.98 5.90
C LEU A 48 -7.84 7.25 4.40
N ALA A 49 -8.19 8.44 3.91
CA ALA A 49 -7.99 8.81 2.52
C ALA A 49 -6.50 8.85 2.11
N VAL A 50 -5.60 9.24 3.02
CA VAL A 50 -4.15 9.22 2.78
C VAL A 50 -3.63 7.78 2.69
N LEU A 51 -4.07 6.89 3.58
CA LEU A 51 -3.69 5.47 3.55
C LEU A 51 -4.14 4.80 2.26
N ASP A 52 -5.40 5.00 1.87
CA ASP A 52 -5.95 4.44 0.63
C ASP A 52 -5.19 4.94 -0.61
N ARG A 53 -4.95 6.25 -0.69
CA ARG A 53 -4.14 6.84 -1.77
C ARG A 53 -2.72 6.28 -1.81
N THR A 54 -2.11 6.05 -0.65
CA THR A 54 -0.74 5.51 -0.56
C THR A 54 -0.69 4.09 -1.11
N LEU A 55 -1.61 3.22 -0.68
CA LEU A 55 -1.72 1.86 -1.20
C LEU A 55 -2.01 1.84 -2.71
N ALA A 56 -2.87 2.73 -3.19
CA ALA A 56 -3.15 2.85 -4.62
C ALA A 56 -1.89 3.16 -5.43
N ILE A 57 -1.03 4.08 -4.95
CA ILE A 57 0.25 4.42 -5.61
C ILE A 57 1.20 3.22 -5.61
N MET A 58 1.30 2.49 -4.51
CA MET A 58 2.19 1.33 -4.41
C MET A 58 1.74 0.18 -5.34
N ARG A 59 0.43 -0.10 -5.39
CA ARG A 59 -0.15 -1.10 -6.29
C ARG A 59 0.05 -0.72 -7.76
N GLU A 60 -0.10 0.55 -8.09
CA GLU A 60 0.16 1.06 -9.44
C GLU A 60 1.64 0.89 -9.82
N HIS A 61 2.57 1.10 -8.88
CA HIS A 61 3.98 0.84 -9.13
C HIS A 61 4.25 -0.64 -9.45
N VAL A 62 3.68 -1.58 -8.69
CA VAL A 62 3.76 -3.02 -9.01
C VAL A 62 3.23 -3.31 -10.40
N ARG A 63 2.06 -2.75 -10.76
CA ARG A 63 1.47 -2.93 -12.09
C ARG A 63 2.39 -2.44 -13.21
N GLN A 64 3.09 -1.33 -13.02
CA GLN A 64 4.06 -0.80 -13.99
C GLN A 64 5.28 -1.72 -14.13
N GLU A 65 5.82 -2.23 -13.03
CA GLU A 65 6.95 -3.17 -13.03
C GLU A 65 6.60 -4.50 -13.71
N GLU A 66 5.39 -5.02 -13.47
CA GLU A 66 4.90 -6.21 -14.17
C GLU A 66 4.83 -6.00 -15.68
N GLU A 67 4.35 -4.83 -16.11
CA GLU A 67 4.22 -4.49 -17.52
C GLU A 67 5.60 -4.34 -18.20
N LEU A 68 6.56 -3.69 -17.52
CA LEU A 68 7.95 -3.59 -17.99
C LEU A 68 8.59 -4.97 -18.19
N ARG A 69 8.34 -5.92 -17.26
CA ARG A 69 8.80 -7.30 -17.40
C ARG A 69 8.16 -8.04 -18.57
N ARG A 70 6.84 -7.93 -18.75
CA ARG A 70 6.14 -8.56 -19.88
C ARG A 70 6.72 -8.09 -21.21
N GLN A 71 6.94 -6.78 -21.36
CA GLN A 71 7.52 -6.21 -22.59
C GLN A 71 8.96 -6.67 -22.83
N SER A 72 9.74 -6.84 -21.77
CA SER A 72 11.13 -7.32 -21.84
C SER A 72 11.21 -8.80 -22.25
N ALA A 73 10.26 -9.62 -21.78
CA ALA A 73 10.14 -11.04 -22.13
C ALA A 73 9.72 -11.26 -23.60
N VAL A 74 8.97 -10.34 -24.20
CA VAL A 74 8.55 -10.41 -25.61
C VAL A 74 9.66 -10.03 -26.59
N ARG A 75 10.68 -9.28 -26.12
CA ARG A 75 11.80 -8.80 -26.94
C ARG A 75 13.04 -9.70 -26.90
N SER A 76 13.02 -10.76 -26.09
CA SER A 76 14.11 -11.71 -25.88
C SER A 76 13.83 -13.03 -26.57
#